data_AF-A0AAF0QHT0-F1
#
_entry.id   AF-A0AAF0QHT0-F1
#
_cell.length_a   1.000
_cell.length_b   1.000
_cell.length_c   1.000
_cell.angle_alpha   90.00
_cell.angle_beta   90.00
_cell.angle_gamma   90.00
#
_symmetry.space_group_name_H-M   'P 1'
#
loop_
_entity.id
_entity.type
_entity.pdbx_description
1 polymer ?
#
loop_
_entity_poly.entity_id
_entity_poly.type
_entity_poly.pdbx_seq_one_letter_code
_entity_poly.pdbx_strand_id
1 'polypeptide(L)'
;IVKVINEGKCCNFSLNLIIEGLQQLKKHTNVKVEHCFREANEVADHLVKLAVNSHNESLYNSYHQLLVGAKGPFQLDKNQMPSIRTKYDEAIFFC
;
A
#
# COMPACT_ATOMS: atom_id res chain seq x y z
N ILE A 1 10.22 3.65 -1.87
CA ILE A 1 9.91 2.52 -2.77
C ILE A 1 9.70 3.00 -4.21
N VAL A 2 8.70 3.85 -4.48
CA VAL A 2 8.43 4.41 -5.83
C VAL A 2 9.69 4.96 -6.51
N LYS A 3 10.45 5.83 -5.82
CA LYS A 3 11.72 6.38 -6.31
C LYS A 3 12.74 5.29 -6.68
N VAL A 4 12.92 4.31 -5.80
CA VAL A 4 13.89 3.21 -5.98
C VAL A 4 13.53 2.33 -7.18
N ILE A 5 12.24 2.00 -7.37
CA ILE A 5 11.77 1.21 -8.51
C ILE A 5 11.92 2.00 -9.82
N ASN A 6 11.60 3.29 -9.80
CA ASN A 6 11.69 4.15 -10.97
C ASN A 6 13.15 4.46 -11.37
N GLU A 7 14.05 4.62 -10.40
CA GLU A 7 15.47 4.92 -10.65
C GLU A 7 16.34 3.67 -10.85
N GLY A 8 15.91 2.50 -10.36
CA GLY A 8 16.62 1.23 -10.52
C GLY A 8 17.89 1.10 -9.70
N LYS A 9 18.01 1.87 -8.61
CA LYS A 9 19.22 1.88 -7.78
C LYS A 9 18.87 1.60 -6.34
N CYS A 10 19.47 0.53 -5.79
CA CYS A 10 19.44 0.22 -4.37
C CYS A 10 20.83 -0.23 -3.91
N CYS A 11 21.27 0.24 -2.75
CA CYS A 11 22.57 -0.13 -2.19
C CYS A 11 22.60 -1.56 -1.61
N ASN A 12 21.43 -2.18 -1.44
CA ASN A 12 21.31 -3.55 -0.92
C ASN A 12 21.25 -4.54 -2.08
N PHE A 13 22.22 -5.46 -2.13
CA PHE A 13 22.37 -6.44 -3.22
C PHE A 13 21.13 -7.33 -3.41
N SER A 14 20.57 -7.85 -2.31
CA SER A 14 19.38 -8.72 -2.37
C SER A 14 18.15 -7.98 -2.90
N LEU A 15 17.98 -6.71 -2.53
CA LEU A 15 16.90 -5.88 -3.07
C LEU A 15 17.16 -5.46 -4.52
N ASN A 16 18.42 -5.30 -4.92
CA ASN A 16 18.76 -4.90 -6.28
C ASN A 16 18.29 -5.95 -7.32
N LEU A 17 18.47 -7.24 -7.03
CA LEU A 17 17.95 -8.33 -7.88
C LEU A 17 16.43 -8.26 -8.06
N ILE A 18 15.70 -7.97 -6.98
CA ILE A 18 14.24 -7.83 -7.04
C ILE A 18 13.85 -6.60 -7.88
N ILE A 19 14.54 -5.48 -7.69
CA ILE A 19 14.29 -4.23 -8.42
C ILE A 19 14.55 -4.41 -9.91
N GLU A 20 15.63 -5.08 -10.30
CA GLU A 20 15.94 -5.39 -11.70
C GLU A 20 14.81 -6.19 -12.36
N GLY A 21 14.30 -7.23 -11.67
CA GLY A 21 13.15 -8.00 -12.14
C GLY A 21 11.89 -7.14 -12.29
N LEU A 22 11.59 -6.27 -11.32
CA LEU A 22 10.45 -5.36 -11.38
C LEU A 22 10.57 -4.35 -12.53
N GLN A 23 11.79 -3.87 -12.83
CA GLN A 23 12.04 -2.96 -13.94
C GLN A 23 11.84 -3.64 -15.29
N GLN A 24 12.29 -4.89 -15.44
CA GLN A 24 12.02 -5.68 -16.64
C GLN A 24 10.51 -5.87 -16.82
N LEU A 25 9.80 -6.30 -15.77
CA LEU A 25 8.36 -6.50 -15.81
C LEU A 25 7.62 -5.21 -16.20
N LYS A 26 8.02 -4.07 -15.63
CA LYS A 26 7.47 -2.74 -15.97
C LYS A 26 7.62 -2.41 -17.45
N LYS A 27 8.79 -2.69 -18.05
CA LYS A 27 9.04 -2.48 -19.49
C LYS A 27 8.12 -3.35 -20.36
N HIS A 28 7.83 -4.58 -19.92
CA HIS A 28 6.97 -5.50 -20.65
C HIS A 28 5.46 -5.23 -20.48
N THR A 29 5.05 -4.56 -19.40
CA THR A 29 3.62 -4.46 -19.01
C THR A 29 3.01 -3.07 -19.17
N ASN A 30 3.75 -2.06 -19.64
CA ASN A 30 3.28 -0.66 -19.74
C ASN A 30 2.64 -0.13 -18.44
N VAL A 31 3.13 -0.61 -17.28
CA VAL A 31 2.63 -0.21 -15.96
C VAL A 31 3.38 1.02 -15.47
N LYS A 32 2.65 1.97 -14.88
CA LYS A 32 3.22 3.12 -14.16
C LYS A 32 3.27 2.83 -12.66
N VAL A 33 4.40 3.17 -12.04
CA VAL A 33 4.60 3.06 -10.59
C VAL A 33 4.62 4.46 -10.04
N GLU A 34 3.56 4.82 -9.31
CA GLU A 34 3.30 6.16 -8.81
C GLU A 34 2.94 6.12 -7.33
N HIS A 35 2.94 7.29 -6.69
CA HIS A 35 2.43 7.41 -5.33
C HIS A 35 0.90 7.35 -5.34
N CYS A 36 0.32 6.53 -4.48
CA CYS A 36 -1.11 6.49 -4.21
C CYS A 36 -1.43 7.10 -2.84
N PHE A 37 -2.72 7.36 -2.61
CA PHE A 37 -3.21 7.71 -1.29
C PHE A 37 -2.90 6.60 -0.28
N ARG A 38 -2.75 6.98 0.99
CA ARG A 38 -2.40 6.03 2.07
C ARG A 38 -3.50 4.97 2.21
N GLU A 39 -4.74 5.36 2.00
CA GLU A 39 -5.93 4.54 2.13
C GLU A 39 -5.90 3.32 1.19
N ALA A 40 -5.42 3.49 -0.05
CA ALA A 40 -5.15 2.37 -0.96
C ALA A 40 -4.13 1.39 -0.37
N ASN A 41 -3.05 1.91 0.23
CA ASN A 41 -2.04 1.07 0.88
C ASN A 41 -2.57 0.39 2.14
N GLU A 42 -3.46 1.04 2.89
CA GLU A 42 -4.12 0.45 4.06
C GLU A 42 -5.01 -0.73 3.65
N VAL A 43 -5.72 -0.66 2.53
CA VAL A 43 -6.47 -1.81 1.99
C VAL A 43 -5.52 -2.96 1.67
N ALA A 44 -4.44 -2.68 0.93
CA ALA A 44 -3.46 -3.70 0.56
C ALA A 44 -2.82 -4.37 1.78
N ASP A 45 -2.43 -3.58 2.79
CA ASP A 45 -1.84 -4.08 4.04
C ASP A 45 -2.82 -4.98 4.82
N HIS A 46 -4.09 -4.59 4.94
CA HIS A 46 -5.11 -5.44 5.57
C HIS A 46 -5.28 -6.77 4.85
N LEU A 47 -5.31 -6.75 3.51
CA LEU A 47 -5.45 -7.97 2.71
C LEU A 47 -4.23 -8.89 2.84
N VAL A 48 -3.02 -8.33 2.81
CA VAL A 48 -1.78 -9.10 3.00
C VAL A 48 -1.74 -9.72 4.39
N LYS A 49 -2.03 -8.94 5.44
CA LYS A 49 -2.08 -9.45 6.82
C LYS A 49 -3.08 -10.59 6.97
N LEU A 50 -4.24 -10.48 6.34
CA LEU A 50 -5.22 -11.56 6.35
C LEU A 50 -4.70 -12.80 5.63
N ALA A 51 -4.15 -12.66 4.43
CA ALA A 51 -3.64 -13.79 3.65
C ALA A 51 -2.53 -14.53 4.42
N VAL A 52 -1.62 -13.78 5.05
CA VAL A 52 -0.55 -14.33 5.90
C VAL A 52 -1.13 -15.06 7.13
N ASN A 53 -2.12 -14.47 7.81
CA ASN A 53 -2.69 -15.08 9.02
C ASN A 53 -3.55 -16.33 8.70
N SER A 54 -4.34 -16.26 7.64
CA SER A 54 -5.28 -17.32 7.26
C SER A 54 -4.61 -18.47 6.51
N HIS A 55 -3.39 -18.27 5.97
CA HIS A 55 -2.68 -19.21 5.09
C HIS A 55 -3.51 -19.66 3.87
N ASN A 56 -4.55 -18.90 3.52
CA ASN A 56 -5.50 -19.22 2.46
C ASN A 56 -5.54 -18.09 1.44
N GLU A 57 -5.56 -18.47 0.16
CA GLU A 57 -5.86 -17.54 -0.91
C GLU A 57 -7.36 -17.23 -0.90
N SER A 58 -7.70 -15.94 -0.88
CA SER A 58 -9.10 -15.48 -0.85
C SER A 58 -9.31 -14.40 -1.90
N LEU A 59 -10.27 -14.62 -2.78
CA LEU A 59 -10.67 -13.66 -3.81
C LEU A 59 -11.95 -12.93 -3.38
N TYR A 60 -11.87 -11.60 -3.30
CA TYR A 60 -12.98 -10.73 -2.94
C TYR A 60 -13.52 -10.03 -4.19
N ASN A 61 -14.67 -10.48 -4.69
CA ASN A 61 -15.29 -9.93 -5.90
C ASN A 61 -16.35 -8.87 -5.63
N SER A 62 -16.69 -8.63 -4.35
CA SER A 62 -17.68 -7.64 -3.97
C SER A 62 -17.29 -6.93 -2.67
N TYR A 63 -17.73 -5.68 -2.54
CA TYR A 63 -17.52 -4.88 -1.33
C TYR A 63 -18.04 -5.57 -0.07
N HIS A 64 -19.14 -6.32 -0.16
CA HIS A 64 -19.72 -7.01 0.99
C HIS A 64 -18.80 -8.09 1.57
N GLN A 65 -18.03 -8.76 0.71
CA GLN A 65 -17.06 -9.77 1.11
C GLN A 65 -15.80 -9.17 1.74
N LEU A 66 -15.55 -7.87 1.54
CA LEU A 66 -14.38 -7.19 2.11
C LEU A 66 -14.47 -7.15 3.65
N LEU A 67 -13.33 -7.36 4.31
CA LEU A 67 -13.25 -7.27 5.77
C LEU A 67 -13.55 -5.86 6.27
N VAL A 68 -14.11 -5.78 7.49
CA VAL A 68 -14.48 -4.51 8.14
C VAL A 68 -13.30 -3.53 8.20
N GLY A 69 -12.09 -4.00 8.50
CA GLY A 69 -10.89 -3.15 8.57
C GLY A 69 -10.45 -2.56 7.22
N ALA A 70 -10.77 -3.22 6.10
CA ALA A 70 -10.42 -2.73 4.76
C ALA A 70 -11.54 -1.87 4.13
N LYS A 71 -12.78 -1.99 4.60
CA LYS A 71 -13.96 -1.31 4.02
C LYS A 71 -13.87 0.21 4.09
N GLY A 72 -13.47 0.76 5.23
CA GLY A 72 -13.31 2.20 5.42
C GLY A 72 -12.24 2.79 4.50
N PRO A 73 -10.98 2.31 4.56
CA PRO A 73 -9.92 2.76 3.67
C PRO A 73 -10.27 2.58 2.19
N PHE A 74 -10.91 1.46 1.82
CA PHE A 74 -11.38 1.24 0.44
C PHE A 74 -12.35 2.32 -0.02
N GLN A 75 -13.30 2.70 0.83
CA GLN A 75 -14.29 3.74 0.48
C GLN A 75 -13.63 5.12 0.33
N LEU A 76 -12.67 5.44 1.19
CA LEU A 76 -11.92 6.70 1.13
C LEU A 76 -11.06 6.77 -0.13
N ASP A 77 -10.34 5.68 -0.46
CA ASP A 77 -9.55 5.58 -1.69
C ASP A 77 -10.43 5.69 -2.94
N LYS A 78 -11.57 4.98 -2.97
CA LYS A 78 -12.55 5.07 -4.05
C LYS A 78 -13.06 6.50 -4.27
N ASN A 79 -13.23 7.25 -3.19
CA ASN A 79 -13.65 8.65 -3.23
C ASN A 79 -12.49 9.63 -3.43
N GLN A 80 -11.24 9.14 -3.53
CA GLN A 80 -10.01 9.95 -3.61
C GLN A 80 -9.90 10.96 -2.45
N MET A 81 -10.33 10.53 -1.25
CA MET A 81 -10.35 11.37 -0.06
C MET A 81 -9.29 10.91 0.94
N PRO A 82 -8.38 11.79 1.38
CA PRO A 82 -7.46 11.44 2.45
C PRO A 82 -8.19 11.41 3.79
N SER A 83 -7.80 10.48 4.66
CA SER A 83 -8.18 10.49 6.07
C SER A 83 -7.41 11.60 6.80
N ILE A 84 -8.16 12.55 7.38
CA ILE A 84 -7.61 13.59 8.24
C ILE A 84 -7.40 12.98 9.63
N ARG A 85 -6.15 12.88 10.08
CA ARG A 85 -5.82 12.64 11.48
C ARG A 85 -5.34 13.95 12.07
N THR A 86 -6.08 14.48 13.03
CA THR A 86 -5.56 15.52 13.91
C THR A 86 -4.45 14.89 14.74
N LYS A 87 -3.19 15.23 14.44
CA LYS A 87 -2.12 15.00 15.40
C LYS A 87 -2.37 15.96 16.55
N TYR A 88 -2.81 15.45 17.69
CA TYR A 88 -2.54 16.15 18.93
C TYR A 88 -1.03 16.00 19.11
N ASP A 89 -0.27 17.03 18.74
CA ASP A 89 1.02 17.20 19.40
C ASP A 89 0.68 17.31 20.88
N GLU A 90 1.25 16.42 21.70
CA GLU A 90 1.29 16.61 23.15
C GLU A 90 2.11 17.88 23.42
N ALA A 91 1.51 19.04 23.15
CA ALA A 91 1.95 20.28 23.73
C ALA A 91 1.78 20.08 25.22
N ILE A 92 2.92 19.89 25.88
CA ILE A 92 3.05 19.75 27.31
C ILE A 92 2.34 20.96 27.94
N PHE A 93 1.14 20.74 28.48
CA PHE A 93 0.44 21.72 29.29
C PHE A 93 1.16 21.79 30.64
N PHE A 94 2.25 22.56 30.72
CA PHE A 94 2.68 23.14 31.98
C PHE A 94 1.88 24.44 32.17
N CYS A 95 0.86 24.36 33.02
CA CYS A 95 0.29 25.50 33.75
C CYS A 95 0.34 25.15 35.24
#